data_AF-A0A932PEC7-F1
#
_entry.id   AF-A0A932PEC7-F1
#
_cell.length_a   1.000
_cell.length_b   1.000
_cell.length_c   1.000
_cell.angle_alpha   90.00
_cell.angle_beta   90.00
_cell.angle_gamma   90.00
#
_symmetry.space_group_name_H-M   'P 1'
#
loop_
_entity.id
_entity.type
_entity.pdbx_description
1 polymer ?
#
loop_
_entity_poly.entity_id
_entity_poly.type
_entity_poly.pdbx_seq_one_letter_code
_entity_poly.pdbx_strand_id
1 'polypeptide(L)'
;MFGKAWTGGRTAVVSTAHLWVADREGDTAHRLFRARLARVSVHEFGHTLGFLHCEHPRCVMKESLNLSMLDRTRATFCPECLQ
;
A
#
# COMPACT_ATOMS: atom_id res chain seq x y z
N MET A 1 9.51 1.01 -6.67
CA MET A 1 8.12 1.52 -6.75
C MET A 1 7.18 0.32 -6.75
N PHE A 2 6.15 0.31 -5.90
CA PHE A 2 5.22 -0.82 -5.79
C PHE A 2 3.94 -0.62 -6.63
N GLY A 3 3.56 0.62 -6.88
CA GLY A 3 2.44 0.99 -7.73
C GLY A 3 2.56 2.42 -8.22
N LYS A 4 1.62 2.82 -9.07
CA LYS A 4 1.42 4.21 -9.48
C LYS A 4 -0.02 4.44 -9.89
N ALA A 5 -0.55 5.59 -9.54
CA ALA A 5 -1.85 6.06 -9.98
C ALA A 5 -1.76 7.45 -10.63
N TRP A 6 -2.78 7.76 -11.43
CA TRP A 6 -3.07 9.13 -11.80
C TRP A 6 -3.90 9.78 -10.70
N THR A 7 -3.35 10.80 -10.04
CA THR A 7 -4.03 11.47 -8.92
C THR A 7 -5.33 12.13 -9.39
N GLY A 8 -6.46 11.79 -8.75
CA GLY A 8 -7.80 12.23 -9.14
C GLY A 8 -8.32 11.63 -10.46
N GLY A 9 -7.63 10.63 -11.00
CA GLY A 9 -7.98 9.95 -12.25
C GLY A 9 -8.72 8.64 -12.04
N ARG A 10 -8.79 7.83 -13.10
CA ARG A 10 -9.48 6.52 -13.09
C ARG A 10 -8.55 5.32 -13.18
N THR A 11 -7.24 5.54 -13.11
CA THR A 11 -6.25 4.50 -13.40
C THR A 11 -5.20 4.41 -12.32
N ALA A 12 -4.98 3.18 -11.86
CA ALA A 12 -3.90 2.78 -10.98
C ALA A 12 -3.32 1.44 -11.46
N VAL A 13 -2.02 1.24 -11.26
CA VAL A 13 -1.31 -0.01 -11.55
C VAL A 13 -0.50 -0.41 -10.32
N VAL A 14 -0.57 -1.68 -9.96
CA VAL A 14 0.20 -2.27 -8.85
C VAL A 14 1.07 -3.39 -9.39
N SER A 15 2.35 -3.39 -9.01
CA SER A 15 3.31 -4.43 -9.33
C SER A 15 3.47 -5.39 -8.15
N THR A 16 3.35 -6.69 -8.41
CA THR A 16 3.54 -7.76 -7.41
C THR A 16 4.99 -8.24 -7.30
N ALA A 17 5.87 -7.84 -8.22
CA ALA A 17 7.22 -8.40 -8.39
C ALA A 17 8.10 -8.33 -7.12
N HIS A 18 7.85 -7.35 -6.24
CA HIS A 18 8.65 -7.13 -5.03
C HIS A 18 7.85 -7.29 -3.73
N LEU A 19 6.62 -7.79 -3.79
CA LEU A 19 5.78 -7.94 -2.58
C LEU A 19 5.97 -9.30 -1.89
N TRP A 20 6.46 -10.30 -2.62
CA TRP A 20 6.74 -11.63 -2.12
C TRP A 20 8.11 -11.69 -1.43
N VAL A 21 8.14 -12.25 -0.22
CA VAL A 21 9.37 -12.63 0.46
C VAL A 21 9.16 -14.06 0.95
N ALA A 22 9.97 -14.98 0.45
CA ALA A 22 9.92 -16.37 0.87
C ALA A 22 10.34 -16.49 2.34
N ASP A 23 9.61 -17.28 3.11
CA ASP A 23 9.99 -17.71 4.45
C ASP A 23 10.10 -19.24 4.50
N ARG A 24 10.51 -19.78 5.65
CA ARG A 24 10.71 -21.22 5.85
C ARG A 24 9.40 -22.02 5.95
N GLU A 25 8.27 -21.36 6.22
CA GLU A 25 7.00 -22.00 6.59
C GLU A 25 5.89 -21.82 5.55
N GLY A 26 6.08 -21.00 4.51
CA GLY A 26 5.19 -20.81 3.35
C GLY A 26 3.91 -20.01 3.64
N ASP A 27 3.18 -20.37 4.69
CA ASP A 27 1.89 -19.77 5.04
C ASP A 27 2.02 -18.30 5.45
N THR A 28 3.08 -17.97 6.19
CA THR A 28 3.35 -16.59 6.60
C THR A 28 3.71 -15.72 5.38
N ALA A 29 4.45 -16.25 4.41
CA ALA A 29 4.78 -15.57 3.15
C ALA A 29 3.51 -15.25 2.33
N HIS A 30 2.57 -16.18 2.21
CA HIS A 30 1.29 -15.94 1.54
C HIS A 30 0.45 -14.87 2.24
N ARG A 31 0.37 -14.92 3.57
CA ARG A 31 -0.37 -13.91 4.35
C ARG A 31 0.25 -12.52 4.21
N LEU A 32 1.57 -12.40 4.29
CA LEU A 32 2.28 -11.14 4.12
C LEU A 32 2.14 -10.58 2.71
N PHE A 33 2.27 -11.44 1.68
CA PHE A 33 2.06 -11.04 0.29
C PHE A 33 0.67 -10.43 0.08
N ARG A 34 -0.39 -11.10 0.55
CA ARG A 34 -1.77 -10.58 0.45
C ARG A 34 -1.95 -9.26 1.20
N ALA A 35 -1.39 -9.15 2.40
CA ALA A 35 -1.46 -7.92 3.19
C ALA A 35 -0.75 -6.75 2.50
N ARG A 36 0.43 -6.99 1.92
CA ARG A 36 1.19 -5.98 1.17
C ARG A 36 0.46 -5.56 -0.11
N LEU A 37 -0.07 -6.52 -0.86
CA LEU A 37 -0.87 -6.23 -2.05
C LEU A 37 -2.07 -5.35 -1.69
N ALA A 38 -2.82 -5.71 -0.64
CA ALA A 38 -3.94 -4.90 -0.18
C ALA A 38 -3.53 -3.46 0.18
N ARG A 39 -2.43 -3.28 0.92
CA ARG A 39 -1.93 -1.95 1.29
C ARG A 39 -1.58 -1.11 0.06
N VAL A 40 -0.83 -1.67 -0.90
CA VAL A 40 -0.44 -0.93 -2.12
C VAL A 40 -1.67 -0.66 -3.00
N SER A 41 -2.56 -1.63 -3.18
CA SER A 41 -3.79 -1.43 -3.94
C SER A 41 -4.67 -0.32 -3.36
N VAL A 42 -4.84 -0.29 -2.04
CA VAL A 42 -5.63 0.76 -1.39
C VAL A 42 -4.92 2.12 -1.45
N HIS A 43 -3.58 2.16 -1.35
CA HIS A 43 -2.78 3.38 -1.53
C HIS A 43 -2.98 3.99 -2.92
N GLU A 44 -2.77 3.21 -3.98
CA GLU A 44 -2.93 3.69 -5.35
C GLU A 44 -4.40 4.03 -5.66
N PHE A 45 -5.35 3.28 -5.11
CA PHE A 45 -6.76 3.64 -5.20
C PHE A 45 -7.04 4.98 -4.49
N GLY A 46 -6.45 5.24 -3.32
CA GLY A 46 -6.52 6.53 -2.65
C GLY A 46 -6.05 7.69 -3.54
N HIS A 47 -4.96 7.50 -4.28
CA HIS A 47 -4.53 8.47 -5.28
C HIS A 47 -5.58 8.67 -6.39
N THR A 48 -6.25 7.62 -6.88
CA THR A 48 -7.36 7.80 -7.85
C THR A 48 -8.52 8.63 -7.29
N LEU A 49 -8.74 8.61 -5.97
CA LEU A 49 -9.72 9.47 -5.29
C LEU A 49 -9.22 10.91 -5.07
N GLY A 50 -7.97 11.21 -5.43
CA GLY A 50 -7.36 12.54 -5.28
C GLY A 50 -6.55 12.72 -4.00
N PHE A 51 -6.38 11.68 -3.17
CA PHE A 51 -5.58 11.78 -1.95
C PHE A 51 -4.10 11.93 -2.30
N LEU A 52 -3.41 12.80 -1.55
CA LEU A 52 -1.95 12.92 -1.58
C LEU A 52 -1.31 12.03 -0.50
N HIS A 53 0.02 11.97 -0.48
CA HIS A 53 0.72 11.30 0.61
C HIS A 53 0.35 11.91 1.96
N CYS A 54 0.26 11.05 2.97
CA CYS A 54 -0.09 11.40 4.34
C CYS A 54 1.12 11.20 5.26
N GLU A 55 1.32 12.09 6.23
CA GLU A 55 2.42 11.96 7.17
C GLU A 55 2.15 10.95 8.31
N HIS A 56 0.88 10.61 8.57
CA HIS A 56 0.53 9.68 9.64
C HIS A 56 1.16 8.30 9.39
N PRO A 57 2.04 7.81 10.30
CA PRO A 57 2.86 6.62 10.06
C PRO A 57 2.11 5.30 9.81
N ARG A 58 0.84 5.21 10.20
CA ARG A 58 0.02 4.00 10.02
C ARG A 58 -1.04 4.13 8.93
N CYS A 59 -1.20 5.31 8.33
CA CYS A 59 -2.14 5.54 7.24
C CYS A 59 -1.68 4.78 5.99
N VAL A 60 -2.64 4.25 5.23
CA VAL A 60 -2.37 3.61 3.94
C VAL A 60 -1.75 4.57 2.92
N MET A 61 -2.00 5.88 3.05
CA MET A 61 -1.41 6.94 2.21
C MET A 61 0.01 7.36 2.64
N LYS A 62 0.62 6.71 3.63
CA LYS A 62 2.03 6.97 3.98
C LYS A 62 2.96 6.43 2.88
N GLU A 63 3.83 7.28 2.37
CA GLU A 63 4.84 6.87 1.39
C GLU A 63 5.69 5.72 1.95
N SER A 64 5.82 4.65 1.15
CA SER A 64 6.56 3.44 1.52
C SER A 64 7.63 3.13 0.48
N LEU A 65 8.90 3.42 0.83
CA LEU A 65 10.04 3.23 -0.07
C LEU A 65 10.58 1.80 -0.08
N ASN A 66 10.20 0.98 0.90
CA ASN A 66 10.60 -0.42 1.03
C ASN A 66 9.54 -1.23 1.80
N LEU A 67 9.71 -2.56 1.84
CA LEU A 67 8.76 -3.46 2.49
C LEU A 67 8.63 -3.23 4.01
N SER A 68 9.72 -2.86 4.69
CA SER A 68 9.67 -2.58 6.13
C SER A 68 8.80 -1.37 6.45
N MET A 69 8.83 -0.33 5.61
CA MET A 69 7.92 0.81 5.72
C MET A 69 6.47 0.41 5.40
N LEU A 70 6.26 -0.33 4.31
CA LEU A 70 4.94 -0.82 3.90
C LEU A 70 4.30 -1.69 4.99
N ASP A 71 5.07 -2.58 5.62
CA ASP A 71 4.57 -3.49 6.65
C ASP A 71 4.16 -2.77 7.94
N ARG A 72 4.62 -1.52 8.15
CA ARG A 72 4.20 -0.66 9.28
C ARG A 72 2.87 0.05 9.04
N THR A 73 2.39 0.11 7.78
CA THR A 73 1.10 0.74 7.46
C THR A 73 -0.07 -0.23 7.63
N ARG A 74 -1.28 0.34 7.74
CA ARG A 74 -2.54 -0.41 7.67
C ARG A 74 -3.12 -0.30 6.27
N ALA A 75 -4.00 -1.22 5.90
CA ALA A 75 -4.79 -1.13 4.66
C ALA A 75 -6.02 -0.20 4.82
N THR A 76 -5.92 0.83 5.67
CA THR A 76 -7.00 1.76 6.02
C THR A 76 -6.50 3.19 5.99
N PHE A 77 -7.36 4.11 5.56
CA PHE A 77 -7.14 5.54 5.70
C PHE A 77 -7.17 5.96 7.17
N CYS A 78 -6.40 6.99 7.53
CA CYS A 78 -6.53 7.64 8.83
C CYS A 78 -7.74 8.60 8.85
N PRO A 79 -8.16 9.07 10.04
CA PRO A 79 -9.23 10.07 10.13
C PRO A 79 -8.96 11.33 9.30
N GLU A 80 -7.72 11.84 9.27
CA GLU A 80 -7.35 13.03 8.50
C GLU A 80 -7.57 12.89 6.98
N CYS A 81 -7.39 11.69 6.42
CA CYS A 81 -7.67 11.43 5.00
C CYS A 81 -9.17 11.22 4.71
N LEU A 82 -10.00 10.99 5.74
CA LEU A 82 -11.43 10.73 5.59
C LEU A 82 -12.31 11.92 5.98
N GLN A 83 -11.70 13.02 6.40
CA GLN A 83 -12.35 14.32 6.60
C GLN A 83 -12.57 15.02 5.26
#